data_AF-A0AAE0D646-F1
#
_entry.id   AF-A0AAE0D646-F1
#
_cell.length_a   1.000
_cell.length_b   1.000
_cell.length_c   1.000
_cell.angle_alpha   90.00
_cell.angle_beta   90.00
_cell.angle_gamma   90.00
#
_symmetry.space_group_name_H-M   'P 1'
#
loop_
_entity.id
_entity.type
_entity.pdbx_description
1 polymer ?
#
loop_
_entity_poly.entity_id
_entity_poly.type
_entity_poly.pdbx_seq_one_letter_code
_entity_poly.pdbx_strand_id
1 'polypeptide(L)'
;MKFQTTTLLTLLAAPLSSASPLSILLPPICPTIGLPAIRAAQVRAAFQSSGIIPDILTSINPTTELQVLYGNIPENLGNTFSVPQTLQEPTISFPPEPLHPASTTKYTYIQLDPDAPGPSLPLLRSYLHHITYNLQPSCVFAQSPQTQARYMPLTPLSVGPHRYVSLLFRQPSGDYKPPALNLVEDVARAPFDLGAYVQQAGLVLVGGKFMREGLGSSVCALVPGCTSSGVGYVGPQNGTALRTDLLSGILNALPIKE
;
A
#
# COMPACT_ATOMS: atom_id res chain seq x y z
N MET A 1 80.67 -59.32 -9.61
CA MET A 1 80.94 -57.90 -9.92
C MET A 1 79.65 -57.29 -10.47
N LYS A 2 79.10 -56.27 -9.80
CA LYS A 2 78.17 -55.23 -10.33
C LYS A 2 76.75 -55.74 -10.74
N PHE A 3 75.61 -55.08 -10.48
CA PHE A 3 75.24 -53.74 -10.01
C PHE A 3 73.95 -53.84 -9.16
N GLN A 4 73.87 -53.10 -8.05
CA GLN A 4 72.61 -52.80 -7.36
C GLN A 4 71.92 -51.63 -8.06
N THR A 5 70.62 -51.78 -8.35
CA THR A 5 69.74 -50.75 -8.88
C THR A 5 69.23 -49.86 -7.75
N THR A 6 69.60 -48.58 -7.78
CA THR A 6 69.06 -47.55 -6.89
C THR A 6 67.91 -46.84 -7.61
N THR A 7 66.67 -47.01 -7.13
CA THR A 7 65.51 -46.26 -7.63
C THR A 7 65.29 -45.04 -6.75
N LEU A 8 65.38 -43.85 -7.35
CA LEU A 8 65.26 -42.55 -6.70
C LEU A 8 63.79 -42.25 -6.40
N LEU A 9 63.47 -41.93 -5.13
CA LEU A 9 62.14 -41.60 -4.64
C LEU A 9 61.81 -40.14 -5.00
N THR A 10 60.75 -39.90 -5.79
CA THR A 10 60.25 -38.55 -6.11
C THR A 10 59.39 -38.02 -4.96
N LEU A 11 59.83 -36.91 -4.33
CA LEU A 11 59.01 -36.14 -3.39
C LEU A 11 57.94 -35.33 -4.16
N LEU A 12 56.67 -35.67 -4.01
CA LEU A 12 55.54 -34.80 -4.41
C LEU A 12 55.35 -33.72 -3.33
N ALA A 13 55.58 -32.45 -3.68
CA ALA A 13 55.14 -31.32 -2.88
C ALA A 13 53.65 -31.08 -3.13
N ALA A 14 52.82 -31.19 -2.09
CA ALA A 14 51.40 -30.83 -2.15
C ALA A 14 51.24 -29.29 -1.97
N PRO A 15 50.41 -28.62 -2.78
CA PRO A 15 50.16 -27.20 -2.61
C PRO A 15 49.25 -26.95 -1.40
N LEU A 16 49.66 -26.04 -0.51
CA LEU A 16 48.79 -25.47 0.50
C LEU A 16 47.65 -24.70 -0.18
N SER A 17 46.47 -25.29 -0.20
CA SER A 17 45.25 -24.61 -0.65
C SER A 17 44.84 -23.58 0.40
N SER A 18 44.90 -22.29 0.03
CA SER A 18 44.42 -21.20 0.87
C SER A 18 42.89 -21.21 0.90
N ALA A 19 42.31 -21.81 1.94
CA ALA A 19 40.90 -21.68 2.22
C ALA A 19 40.60 -20.20 2.55
N SER A 20 39.92 -19.52 1.63
CA SER A 20 39.37 -18.18 1.89
C SER A 20 38.31 -18.30 2.99
N PRO A 21 38.29 -17.40 3.98
CA PRO A 21 37.27 -17.46 5.04
C PRO A 21 35.90 -17.25 4.39
N LEU A 22 35.03 -18.27 4.49
CA LEU A 22 33.61 -18.11 4.22
C LEU A 22 33.11 -16.99 5.13
N SER A 23 32.84 -15.82 4.54
CA SER A 23 32.11 -14.76 5.22
C SER A 23 30.71 -15.30 5.46
N ILE A 24 30.43 -15.75 6.69
CA ILE A 24 29.10 -16.13 7.13
C ILE A 24 28.25 -14.87 7.04
N LEU A 25 27.47 -14.75 5.97
CA LEU A 25 26.52 -13.68 5.79
C LEU A 25 25.42 -13.91 6.84
N LEU A 26 25.54 -13.24 7.99
CA LEU A 26 24.49 -13.24 9.01
C LEU A 26 23.18 -12.80 8.34
N PRO A 27 22.07 -13.52 8.56
CA PRO A 27 20.80 -13.12 7.98
C PRO A 27 20.45 -11.70 8.46
N PRO A 28 19.86 -10.86 7.59
CA PRO A 28 19.52 -9.50 7.95
C PRO A 28 18.60 -9.50 9.17
N ILE A 29 18.98 -8.71 10.18
CA ILE A 29 18.22 -8.61 11.42
C ILE A 29 16.96 -7.80 11.14
N CYS A 30 15.80 -8.44 11.33
CA CYS A 30 14.50 -7.80 11.30
C CYS A 30 14.13 -7.31 12.72
N PRO A 31 14.16 -5.99 13.00
CA PRO A 31 13.81 -5.50 14.33
C PRO A 31 12.33 -5.77 14.62
N THR A 32 12.04 -6.57 15.65
CA THR A 32 10.68 -6.94 16.07
C THR A 32 10.01 -5.89 16.97
N ILE A 33 10.26 -4.61 16.66
CA ILE A 33 9.63 -3.51 17.39
C ILE A 33 8.21 -3.37 16.83
N GLY A 34 7.24 -3.88 17.59
CA GLY A 34 5.83 -3.70 17.27
C GLY A 34 5.38 -2.25 17.35
N LEU A 35 4.11 -2.02 17.00
CA LEU A 35 3.52 -0.70 17.09
C LEU A 35 3.32 -0.26 18.55
N PRO A 36 3.87 0.87 19.01
CA PRO A 36 3.63 1.36 20.37
C PRO A 36 2.12 1.57 20.62
N ALA A 37 1.65 1.24 21.83
CA ALA A 37 0.22 1.32 22.17
C ALA A 37 -0.37 2.72 21.96
N ILE A 38 0.39 3.78 22.24
CA ILE A 38 -0.01 5.17 21.98
C ILE A 38 -0.25 5.40 20.49
N ARG A 39 0.66 4.90 19.63
CA ARG A 39 0.51 5.02 18.18
C ARG A 39 -0.68 4.21 17.67
N ALA A 40 -0.87 3.00 18.19
CA ALA A 40 -2.05 2.19 17.85
C ALA A 40 -3.37 2.88 18.25
N ALA A 41 -3.40 3.58 19.39
CA ALA A 41 -4.54 4.38 19.82
C ALA A 41 -4.79 5.58 18.89
N GLN A 42 -3.74 6.26 18.42
CA GLN A 42 -3.86 7.35 17.45
C GLN A 42 -4.48 6.89 16.12
N VAL A 43 -4.05 5.74 15.60
CA VAL A 43 -4.61 5.17 14.36
C VAL A 43 -6.11 4.86 14.57
N ARG A 44 -6.46 4.20 15.67
CA ARG A 44 -7.87 3.91 16.01
C ARG A 44 -8.72 5.18 16.09
N ALA A 45 -8.23 6.19 16.83
CA ALA A 45 -8.94 7.46 16.98
C ALA A 45 -9.14 8.17 15.65
N ALA A 46 -8.11 8.18 14.77
CA ALA A 46 -8.20 8.79 13.45
C ALA A 46 -9.19 8.06 12.53
N PHE A 47 -9.23 6.72 12.57
CA PHE A 47 -10.20 5.92 11.81
C PHE A 47 -11.64 6.17 12.28
N GLN A 48 -11.85 6.35 13.59
CA GLN A 48 -13.16 6.70 14.15
C GLN A 48 -13.57 8.13 13.79
N SER A 49 -12.71 9.13 14.02
CA SER A 49 -13.05 10.54 13.81
C SER A 49 -13.21 10.90 12.33
N SER A 50 -12.65 10.09 11.41
CA SER A 50 -12.81 10.25 9.96
C SER A 50 -13.98 9.45 9.39
N GLY A 51 -14.71 8.69 10.21
CA GLY A 51 -15.85 7.86 9.78
C GLY A 51 -15.48 6.58 9.03
N ILE A 52 -14.19 6.27 8.85
CA ILE A 52 -13.76 4.98 8.25
C ILE A 52 -14.32 3.82 9.08
N ILE A 53 -14.34 4.01 10.39
CA ILE A 53 -15.22 3.27 11.29
C ILE A 53 -16.47 4.15 11.49
N PRO A 54 -17.69 3.71 11.09
CA PRO A 54 -18.06 2.35 10.67
C PRO A 54 -18.12 2.10 9.16
N ASP A 55 -17.83 3.09 8.30
CA ASP A 55 -18.17 3.02 6.86
C ASP A 55 -17.52 1.85 6.10
N ILE A 56 -16.29 1.47 6.45
CA ILE A 56 -15.52 0.39 5.80
C ILE A 56 -15.34 -0.82 6.71
N LEU A 57 -15.13 -0.59 8.01
CA LEU A 57 -14.79 -1.63 8.97
C LEU A 57 -15.30 -1.27 10.36
N THR A 58 -15.48 -2.27 11.21
CA THR A 58 -16.07 -2.08 12.56
C THR A 58 -15.05 -1.74 13.63
N SER A 59 -13.80 -2.20 13.49
CA SER A 59 -12.71 -1.91 14.42
C SER A 59 -11.35 -2.19 13.79
N ILE A 60 -10.31 -1.57 14.34
CA ILE A 60 -8.92 -1.85 13.99
C ILE A 60 -8.10 -2.00 15.27
N ASN A 61 -7.18 -2.96 15.29
CA ASN A 61 -6.19 -3.13 16.36
C ASN A 61 -4.80 -3.26 15.74
N PRO A 62 -4.17 -2.14 15.34
CA PRO A 62 -2.95 -2.17 14.55
C PRO A 62 -1.77 -2.61 15.43
N THR A 63 -0.97 -3.52 14.91
CA THR A 63 0.17 -4.18 15.55
C THR A 63 1.48 -3.87 14.82
N THR A 64 1.40 -3.34 13.59
CA THR A 64 2.52 -2.80 12.82
C THR A 64 2.19 -1.44 12.20
N GLU A 65 3.20 -0.59 11.97
CA GLU A 65 3.03 0.70 11.30
C GLU A 65 3.03 0.48 9.78
N LEU A 66 1.85 0.53 9.16
CA LEU A 66 1.73 0.62 7.71
C LEU A 66 2.26 1.98 7.24
N GLN A 67 3.16 1.96 6.26
CA GLN A 67 3.60 3.11 5.49
C GLN A 67 3.18 2.91 4.02
N VAL A 68 2.55 3.95 3.47
CA VAL A 68 2.15 4.03 2.06
C VAL A 68 2.71 5.33 1.53
N LEU A 69 3.54 5.26 0.48
CA LEU A 69 4.24 6.41 -0.08
C LEU A 69 3.86 6.58 -1.55
N TYR A 70 3.32 7.74 -1.89
CA TYR A 70 3.17 8.18 -3.27
C TYR A 70 4.39 9.00 -3.67
N GLY A 71 5.30 8.38 -4.43
CA GLY A 71 6.66 8.88 -4.59
C GLY A 71 7.35 8.98 -3.22
N ASN A 72 7.68 10.21 -2.79
CA ASN A 72 8.32 10.46 -1.49
C ASN A 72 7.35 11.02 -0.43
N ILE A 73 6.05 11.04 -0.71
CA ILE A 73 5.05 11.65 0.17
C ILE A 73 4.30 10.54 0.92
N PRO A 74 4.39 10.46 2.26
CA PRO A 74 3.72 9.44 3.03
C PRO A 74 2.24 9.78 3.29
N GLU A 75 1.39 8.76 3.28
CA GLU A 75 0.09 8.85 3.93
C GLU A 75 0.25 9.06 5.45
N ASN A 76 -0.52 9.98 6.00
CA ASN A 76 -0.47 10.38 7.40
C ASN A 76 -1.87 10.70 7.95
N LEU A 77 -2.67 9.64 8.08
CA LEU A 77 -3.97 9.65 8.77
C LEU A 77 -4.87 10.83 8.35
N GLY A 78 -5.03 11.02 7.04
CA GLY A 78 -5.96 11.99 6.45
C GLY A 78 -5.32 13.25 5.87
N ASN A 79 -4.00 13.29 5.68
CA ASN A 79 -3.37 14.33 4.87
C ASN A 79 -3.90 14.29 3.42
N THR A 80 -3.85 15.46 2.77
CA THR A 80 -4.38 15.63 1.42
C THR A 80 -3.31 15.41 0.36
N PHE A 81 -3.68 14.74 -0.73
CA PHE A 81 -2.91 14.60 -1.96
C PHE A 81 -3.61 15.31 -3.12
N SER A 82 -2.84 15.64 -4.15
CA SER A 82 -3.36 16.08 -5.44
C SER A 82 -3.32 14.94 -6.45
N VAL A 83 -4.24 14.97 -7.42
CA VAL A 83 -4.38 13.92 -8.46
C VAL A 83 -3.04 13.56 -9.14
N PRO A 84 -2.18 14.51 -9.53
CA PRO A 84 -0.90 14.16 -10.14
C PRO A 84 0.04 13.37 -9.22
N GLN A 85 -0.04 13.55 -7.90
CA GLN A 85 0.81 12.84 -6.94
C GLN A 85 0.47 11.35 -6.84
N THR A 86 -0.78 10.99 -7.12
CA THR A 86 -1.33 9.64 -6.91
C THR A 86 -1.53 8.88 -8.23
N LEU A 87 -1.08 9.41 -9.37
CA LEU A 87 -1.18 8.71 -10.66
C LEU A 87 -0.39 7.40 -10.68
N GLN A 88 0.71 7.32 -9.93
CA GLN A 88 1.53 6.12 -9.83
C GLN A 88 1.16 5.31 -8.60
N GLU A 89 1.31 3.99 -8.71
CA GLU A 89 1.10 3.06 -7.61
C GLU A 89 2.02 3.41 -6.41
N PRO A 90 1.50 3.38 -5.17
CA PRO A 90 2.30 3.72 -4.01
C PRO A 90 3.26 2.59 -3.64
N THR A 91 4.37 2.94 -3.00
CA THR A 91 5.23 1.98 -2.31
C THR A 91 4.65 1.63 -0.95
N ILE A 92 4.57 0.34 -0.65
CA ILE A 92 4.03 -0.19 0.60
C ILE A 92 5.19 -0.76 1.44
N SER A 93 5.34 -0.30 2.67
CA SER A 93 6.37 -0.75 3.60
C SER A 93 5.83 -0.84 5.02
N PHE A 94 6.41 -1.74 5.82
CA PHE A 94 6.05 -1.95 7.21
C PHE A 94 7.12 -2.76 7.95
N PRO A 95 7.32 -2.52 9.26
CA PRO A 95 8.16 -3.37 10.09
C PRO A 95 7.47 -4.72 10.40
N PRO A 96 8.22 -5.73 10.83
CA PRO A 96 7.63 -7.01 11.22
C PRO A 96 6.79 -6.85 12.48
N GLU A 97 5.68 -7.59 12.54
CA GLU A 97 4.89 -7.67 13.76
C GLU A 97 5.62 -8.43 14.88
N PRO A 98 5.38 -8.11 16.16
CA PRO A 98 5.85 -8.93 17.28
C PRO A 98 5.33 -10.36 17.17
N LEU A 99 6.16 -11.34 17.54
CA LEU A 99 5.80 -12.77 17.57
C LEU A 99 5.46 -13.39 16.20
N HIS A 100 5.67 -12.67 15.10
CA HIS A 100 5.47 -13.15 13.74
C HIS A 100 6.80 -13.16 12.97
N PRO A 101 7.35 -14.33 12.60
CA PRO A 101 8.62 -14.42 11.89
C PRO A 101 8.56 -13.71 10.54
N ALA A 102 9.43 -12.72 10.32
CA ALA A 102 9.43 -11.89 9.11
C ALA A 102 9.64 -12.71 7.81
N SER A 103 10.45 -13.77 7.87
CA SER A 103 10.81 -14.59 6.71
C SER A 103 9.67 -15.47 6.19
N THR A 104 8.67 -15.77 7.02
CA THR A 104 7.56 -16.68 6.65
C THR A 104 6.18 -16.05 6.76
N THR A 105 6.03 -14.98 7.54
CA THR A 105 4.75 -14.27 7.67
C THR A 105 4.53 -13.39 6.45
N LYS A 106 3.38 -13.57 5.81
CA LYS A 106 2.98 -12.84 4.61
C LYS A 106 1.77 -11.96 4.88
N TYR A 107 1.61 -10.93 4.05
CA TYR A 107 0.60 -9.90 4.24
C TYR A 107 -0.11 -9.57 2.92
N THR A 108 -1.36 -9.13 3.04
CA THR A 108 -2.18 -8.59 1.96
C THR A 108 -2.47 -7.12 2.24
N TYR A 109 -2.16 -6.26 1.28
CA TYR A 109 -2.53 -4.86 1.23
C TYR A 109 -3.82 -4.70 0.41
N ILE A 110 -4.75 -3.87 0.91
CA ILE A 110 -5.99 -3.53 0.23
C ILE A 110 -6.20 -2.01 0.33
N GLN A 111 -6.49 -1.35 -0.79
CA GLN A 111 -6.89 0.06 -0.82
C GLN A 111 -8.32 0.23 -1.33
N LEU A 112 -9.13 1.01 -0.59
CA LEU A 112 -10.55 1.21 -0.83
C LEU A 112 -10.94 2.68 -0.77
N ASP A 113 -11.98 3.05 -1.52
CA ASP A 113 -12.64 4.35 -1.47
C ASP A 113 -14.09 4.19 -0.95
N PRO A 114 -14.39 4.55 0.32
CA PRO A 114 -15.75 4.62 0.85
C PRO A 114 -16.65 5.67 0.21
N ASP A 115 -16.08 6.61 -0.53
CA ASP A 115 -16.75 7.85 -0.91
C ASP A 115 -17.13 7.88 -2.40
N ALA A 116 -16.78 6.87 -3.21
CA ALA A 116 -17.10 6.85 -4.65
C ALA A 116 -18.62 6.94 -4.95
N PRO A 117 -19.05 7.74 -5.96
CA PRO A 117 -18.26 8.66 -6.80
C PRO A 117 -18.03 10.05 -6.18
N GLY A 118 -18.58 10.31 -5.00
CA GLY A 118 -18.36 11.53 -4.23
C GLY A 118 -18.91 11.40 -2.79
N PRO A 119 -18.27 12.05 -1.79
CA PRO A 119 -18.60 11.85 -0.37
C PRO A 119 -20.02 12.27 0.01
N SER A 120 -20.68 13.11 -0.80
CA SER A 120 -22.08 13.52 -0.58
C SER A 120 -23.11 12.46 -1.00
N LEU A 121 -22.74 11.56 -1.92
CA LEU A 121 -23.63 10.52 -2.44
C LEU A 121 -22.81 9.27 -2.82
N PRO A 122 -22.28 8.52 -1.82
CA PRO A 122 -21.33 7.43 -2.04
C PRO A 122 -22.02 6.13 -2.48
N LEU A 123 -22.62 6.13 -3.67
CA LEU A 123 -23.39 4.99 -4.21
C LEU A 123 -22.52 3.78 -4.57
N LEU A 124 -21.22 3.99 -4.76
CA LEU A 124 -20.24 2.96 -5.10
C LEU A 124 -19.28 2.70 -3.93
N ARG A 125 -19.74 2.94 -2.70
CA ARG A 125 -18.95 2.76 -1.47
C ARG A 125 -18.16 1.44 -1.47
N SER A 126 -16.96 1.51 -0.91
CA SER A 126 -15.97 0.43 -0.93
C SER A 126 -15.54 0.12 -2.36
N TYR A 127 -15.19 1.16 -3.12
CA TYR A 127 -14.62 1.01 -4.44
C TYR A 127 -13.18 0.53 -4.32
N LEU A 128 -12.87 -0.63 -4.91
CA LEU A 128 -11.55 -1.24 -4.78
C LEU A 128 -10.51 -0.57 -5.69
N HIS A 129 -9.42 -0.07 -5.12
CA HIS A 129 -8.34 0.53 -5.89
C HIS A 129 -7.15 -0.41 -6.12
N HIS A 130 -6.81 -1.23 -5.13
CA HIS A 130 -5.59 -2.04 -5.20
C HIS A 130 -5.67 -3.23 -4.25
N ILE A 131 -5.27 -4.42 -4.71
CA ILE A 131 -4.93 -5.56 -3.87
C ILE A 131 -3.57 -6.12 -4.29
N THR A 132 -2.64 -6.13 -3.34
CA THR A 132 -1.35 -6.82 -3.46
C THR A 132 -1.16 -7.74 -2.27
N TYR A 133 -0.81 -8.98 -2.51
CA TYR A 133 -0.67 -10.03 -1.51
C TYR A 133 0.72 -10.65 -1.53
N ASN A 134 1.00 -11.53 -0.57
CA ASN A 134 2.33 -12.11 -0.37
C ASN A 134 3.44 -11.07 -0.09
N LEU A 135 3.06 -9.90 0.45
CA LEU A 135 4.01 -8.91 0.96
C LEU A 135 4.73 -9.45 2.20
N GLN A 136 5.95 -8.98 2.43
CA GLN A 136 6.71 -9.26 3.65
C GLN A 136 7.22 -7.96 4.26
N PRO A 137 7.62 -7.98 5.56
CA PRO A 137 8.18 -6.80 6.20
C PRO A 137 9.42 -6.27 5.47
N SER A 138 9.63 -4.96 5.52
CA SER A 138 10.64 -4.26 4.69
C SER A 138 12.09 -4.68 4.94
N CYS A 139 12.37 -5.41 6.02
CA CYS A 139 13.68 -6.02 6.28
C CYS A 139 13.94 -7.30 5.45
N VAL A 140 12.93 -7.80 4.73
CA VAL A 140 13.05 -8.96 3.82
C VAL A 140 13.35 -8.45 2.41
N PHE A 141 14.61 -8.56 1.98
CA PHE A 141 15.07 -8.03 0.70
C PHE A 141 14.49 -8.75 -0.53
N ALA A 142 14.43 -10.07 -0.51
CA ALA A 142 14.01 -10.89 -1.64
C ALA A 142 12.52 -11.26 -1.57
N GLN A 143 11.66 -10.26 -1.37
CA GLN A 143 10.21 -10.46 -1.39
C GLN A 143 9.67 -10.49 -2.84
N SER A 144 8.63 -11.29 -3.06
CA SER A 144 7.93 -11.40 -4.35
C SER A 144 6.43 -11.23 -4.13
N PRO A 145 5.99 -9.97 -3.86
CA PRO A 145 4.57 -9.69 -3.76
C PRO A 145 3.87 -9.95 -5.10
N GLN A 146 2.59 -10.30 -5.02
CA GLN A 146 1.75 -10.59 -6.18
C GLN A 146 0.56 -9.65 -6.18
N THR A 147 0.21 -9.14 -7.36
CA THR A 147 -0.95 -8.26 -7.51
C THR A 147 -2.17 -9.09 -7.86
N GLN A 148 -3.27 -8.89 -7.13
CA GLN A 148 -4.56 -9.49 -7.46
C GLN A 148 -5.50 -8.49 -8.13
N ALA A 149 -5.51 -7.24 -7.67
CA ALA A 149 -6.23 -6.16 -8.35
C ALA A 149 -5.24 -5.03 -8.59
N ARG A 150 -4.89 -4.78 -9.86
CA ARG A 150 -3.91 -3.75 -10.21
C ARG A 150 -4.31 -2.38 -9.68
N TYR A 151 -3.33 -1.55 -9.35
CA TYR A 151 -3.57 -0.18 -8.92
C TYR A 151 -4.41 0.58 -9.96
N MET A 152 -5.57 1.05 -9.54
CA MET A 152 -6.38 2.00 -10.29
C MET A 152 -6.13 3.40 -9.71
N PRO A 153 -5.60 4.35 -10.51
CA PRO A 153 -5.43 5.73 -10.07
C PRO A 153 -6.71 6.28 -9.45
N LEU A 154 -6.55 7.09 -8.42
CA LEU A 154 -7.64 7.49 -7.55
C LEU A 154 -8.59 8.49 -8.22
N THR A 155 -8.02 9.45 -8.95
CA THR A 155 -8.67 10.39 -9.90
C THR A 155 -10.12 10.76 -9.58
N PRO A 156 -10.42 11.26 -8.36
CA PRO A 156 -11.78 11.67 -8.01
C PRO A 156 -12.21 12.86 -8.86
N LEU A 157 -13.47 12.85 -9.32
CA LEU A 157 -14.06 13.95 -10.09
C LEU A 157 -14.83 14.95 -9.22
N SER A 158 -14.83 14.75 -7.90
CA SER A 158 -15.55 15.58 -6.95
C SER A 158 -14.63 16.63 -6.31
N VAL A 159 -15.18 17.80 -5.95
CA VAL A 159 -14.42 18.86 -5.24
C VAL A 159 -14.19 18.47 -3.78
N GLY A 160 -15.21 17.90 -3.14
CA GLY A 160 -15.10 17.36 -1.80
C GLY A 160 -14.19 16.12 -1.81
N PRO A 161 -13.19 16.03 -0.91
CA PRO A 161 -12.22 14.96 -0.97
C PRO A 161 -12.83 13.62 -0.56
N HIS A 162 -12.47 12.58 -1.30
CA HIS A 162 -12.67 11.19 -0.92
C HIS A 162 -11.64 10.81 0.14
N ARG A 163 -11.98 9.83 0.97
CA ARG A 163 -11.04 9.12 1.84
C ARG A 163 -10.54 7.91 1.05
N TYR A 164 -9.23 7.75 0.95
CA TYR A 164 -8.63 6.53 0.41
C TYR A 164 -8.02 5.76 1.57
N VAL A 165 -8.58 4.58 1.85
CA VAL A 165 -8.29 3.78 3.04
C VAL A 165 -7.34 2.65 2.66
N SER A 166 -6.17 2.66 3.27
CA SER A 166 -5.07 1.75 3.02
C SER A 166 -4.94 0.77 4.19
N LEU A 167 -5.18 -0.52 3.95
CA LEU A 167 -5.26 -1.55 4.99
C LEU A 167 -4.23 -2.64 4.77
N LEU A 168 -3.62 -3.11 5.85
CA LEU A 168 -2.67 -4.22 5.85
C LEU A 168 -3.21 -5.37 6.67
N PHE A 169 -3.28 -6.55 6.07
CA PHE A 169 -3.77 -7.77 6.68
C PHE A 169 -2.69 -8.83 6.74
N ARG A 170 -2.53 -9.48 7.90
CA ARG A 170 -1.72 -10.68 8.02
C ARG A 170 -2.47 -11.87 7.41
N GLN A 171 -1.78 -12.64 6.58
CA GLN A 171 -2.31 -13.87 5.97
C GLN A 171 -2.28 -15.05 6.96
N PRO A 172 -3.18 -16.04 6.80
CA PRO A 172 -3.05 -17.30 7.51
C PRO A 172 -1.73 -18.00 7.13
N SER A 173 -1.23 -18.86 8.02
CA SER A 173 -0.05 -19.68 7.74
C SER A 173 -0.33 -20.70 6.64
N GLY A 174 0.66 -20.97 5.79
CA GLY A 174 0.58 -21.99 4.75
C GLY A 174 0.44 -21.40 3.34
N ASP A 175 -0.10 -22.20 2.42
CA ASP A 175 -0.32 -21.81 1.02
C ASP A 175 -1.57 -20.92 0.92
N TYR A 176 -1.38 -19.61 1.11
CA TYR A 176 -2.44 -18.62 0.97
C TYR A 176 -2.80 -18.43 -0.50
N LYS A 177 -4.10 -18.55 -0.80
CA LYS A 177 -4.68 -18.18 -2.09
C LYS A 177 -5.79 -17.16 -1.85
N PRO A 178 -5.73 -15.98 -2.45
CA PRO A 178 -6.78 -14.99 -2.25
C PRO A 178 -8.11 -15.51 -2.82
N PRO A 179 -9.25 -15.19 -2.18
CA PRO A 179 -10.57 -15.45 -2.75
C PRO A 179 -10.70 -14.86 -4.15
N ALA A 180 -11.45 -15.53 -5.02
CA ALA A 180 -11.73 -14.99 -6.35
C ALA A 180 -12.42 -13.63 -6.25
N LEU A 181 -11.92 -12.66 -7.01
CA LEU A 181 -12.61 -11.39 -7.18
C LEU A 181 -13.70 -11.60 -8.23
N ASN A 182 -14.96 -11.35 -7.87
CA ASN A 182 -16.03 -11.21 -8.85
C ASN A 182 -16.02 -9.79 -9.43
N LEU A 183 -14.84 -9.35 -9.88
CA LEU A 183 -14.62 -8.02 -10.41
C LEU A 183 -14.23 -8.17 -11.87
N VAL A 184 -14.82 -7.34 -12.72
CA VAL A 184 -14.22 -7.05 -14.01
C VAL A 184 -13.19 -5.98 -13.72
N GLU A 185 -11.91 -6.38 -13.55
CA GLU A 185 -10.82 -5.53 -13.04
C GLU A 185 -10.72 -4.15 -13.72
N ASP A 186 -11.28 -4.02 -14.93
CA ASP A 186 -11.22 -2.82 -15.80
C ASP A 186 -12.58 -2.15 -16.02
N VAL A 187 -13.66 -2.65 -15.42
CA VAL A 187 -15.03 -2.13 -15.65
C VAL A 187 -15.79 -1.86 -14.35
N ALA A 188 -15.70 -2.76 -13.36
CA ALA A 188 -16.47 -2.60 -12.12
C ALA A 188 -15.66 -3.09 -10.91
N ARG A 189 -15.38 -2.17 -9.98
CA ARG A 189 -14.65 -2.41 -8.74
C ARG A 189 -15.46 -2.17 -7.47
N ALA A 190 -16.76 -1.96 -7.63
CA ALA A 190 -17.70 -1.73 -6.55
C ALA A 190 -19.04 -2.47 -6.78
N PRO A 191 -19.75 -2.81 -5.71
CA PRO A 191 -19.30 -2.73 -4.32
C PRO A 191 -18.32 -3.86 -3.99
N PHE A 192 -17.20 -3.56 -3.33
CA PHE A 192 -16.31 -4.59 -2.78
C PHE A 192 -16.69 -4.87 -1.32
N ASP A 193 -17.08 -6.12 -1.04
CA ASP A 193 -17.38 -6.57 0.32
C ASP A 193 -16.07 -6.98 1.04
N LEU A 194 -15.45 -6.01 1.69
CA LEU A 194 -14.23 -6.23 2.48
C LEU A 194 -14.46 -7.27 3.59
N GLY A 195 -15.63 -7.26 4.23
CA GLY A 195 -15.95 -8.16 5.34
C GLY A 195 -15.97 -9.61 4.89
N ALA A 196 -16.73 -9.90 3.82
CA ALA A 196 -16.80 -11.23 3.23
C ALA A 196 -15.43 -11.69 2.70
N TYR A 197 -14.69 -10.81 2.03
CA TYR A 197 -13.36 -11.11 1.51
C TYR A 197 -12.39 -11.49 2.64
N VAL A 198 -12.30 -10.67 3.69
CA VAL A 198 -11.42 -10.90 4.85
C VAL A 198 -11.79 -12.19 5.58
N GLN A 199 -13.09 -12.44 5.76
CA GLN A 199 -13.58 -13.65 6.41
C GLN A 199 -13.22 -14.92 5.60
N GLN A 200 -13.48 -14.91 4.30
CA GLN A 200 -13.18 -16.05 3.42
C GLN A 200 -11.67 -16.30 3.30
N ALA A 201 -10.87 -15.24 3.28
CA ALA A 201 -9.42 -15.30 3.14
C ALA A 201 -8.70 -15.63 4.47
N GLY A 202 -9.39 -15.61 5.61
CA GLY A 202 -8.78 -15.80 6.94
C GLY A 202 -7.80 -14.69 7.31
N LEU A 203 -8.04 -13.47 6.82
CA LEU A 203 -7.16 -12.32 7.01
C LEU A 203 -7.36 -11.67 8.38
N VAL A 204 -6.27 -11.16 8.96
CA VAL A 204 -6.31 -10.40 10.23
C VAL A 204 -5.81 -8.97 9.98
N LEU A 205 -6.63 -7.96 10.28
CA LEU A 205 -6.26 -6.56 10.11
C LEU A 205 -5.19 -6.15 11.14
N VAL A 206 -4.02 -5.72 10.67
CA VAL A 206 -2.82 -5.47 11.51
C VAL A 206 -2.21 -4.08 11.30
N GLY A 207 -2.65 -3.35 10.27
CA GLY A 207 -2.20 -2.00 9.99
C GLY A 207 -3.22 -1.21 9.19
N GLY A 208 -3.19 0.11 9.34
CA GLY A 208 -4.09 1.01 8.64
C GLY A 208 -3.50 2.40 8.48
N LYS A 209 -3.72 2.98 7.30
CA LYS A 209 -3.50 4.38 6.94
C LYS A 209 -4.67 4.85 6.09
N PHE A 210 -4.76 6.16 5.92
CA PHE A 210 -5.64 6.73 4.93
C PHE A 210 -5.14 8.12 4.56
N MET A 211 -5.61 8.58 3.42
CA MET A 211 -5.38 9.93 2.94
C MET A 211 -6.65 10.50 2.32
N ARG A 212 -6.57 11.76 1.89
CA ARG A 212 -7.65 12.47 1.24
C ARG A 212 -7.23 12.96 -0.13
N GLU A 213 -8.10 12.83 -1.12
CA GLU A 213 -7.87 13.46 -2.43
C GLU A 213 -9.20 13.89 -3.03
N GLY A 214 -9.19 15.03 -3.70
CA GLY A 214 -10.34 15.62 -4.38
C GLY A 214 -9.86 16.75 -5.27
N LEU A 215 -10.77 17.32 -6.06
CA LEU A 215 -10.44 18.44 -6.94
C LEU A 215 -10.34 19.78 -6.21
N GLY A 216 -10.55 19.82 -4.88
CA GLY A 216 -10.43 21.02 -4.05
C GLY A 216 -9.11 21.78 -4.26
N SER A 217 -7.97 21.10 -4.30
CA SER A 217 -6.67 21.76 -4.50
C SER A 217 -6.55 22.49 -5.84
N SER A 218 -7.22 21.98 -6.88
CA SER A 218 -7.17 22.54 -8.23
C SER A 218 -8.26 23.59 -8.45
N VAL A 219 -9.50 23.28 -8.05
CA VAL A 219 -10.66 24.15 -8.24
C VAL A 219 -10.59 25.35 -7.30
N CYS A 220 -10.26 25.14 -6.04
CA CYS A 220 -10.31 26.19 -5.03
C CYS A 220 -9.09 27.12 -5.04
N ALA A 221 -8.04 26.78 -5.77
CA ALA A 221 -6.96 27.73 -6.07
C ALA A 221 -7.48 28.98 -6.82
N LEU A 222 -8.64 28.88 -7.47
CA LEU A 222 -9.23 29.94 -8.30
C LEU A 222 -10.53 30.51 -7.72
N VAL A 223 -10.99 30.01 -6.57
CA VAL A 223 -12.28 30.41 -5.97
C VAL A 223 -12.01 31.12 -4.64
N PRO A 224 -12.24 32.44 -4.55
CA PRO A 224 -12.09 33.19 -3.30
C PRO A 224 -12.90 32.57 -2.16
N GLY A 225 -12.26 32.38 -1.01
CA GLY A 225 -12.89 31.78 0.17
C GLY A 225 -13.02 30.25 0.14
N CYS A 226 -12.57 29.59 -0.94
CA CYS A 226 -12.47 28.14 -0.95
C CYS A 226 -11.08 27.66 -0.51
N THR A 227 -11.05 26.58 0.27
CA THR A 227 -9.83 25.91 0.76
C THR A 227 -9.43 24.74 -0.15
N SER A 228 -8.19 24.28 -0.04
CA SER A 228 -7.68 23.12 -0.81
C SER A 228 -8.41 21.80 -0.52
N SER A 229 -9.16 21.72 0.59
CA SER A 229 -10.03 20.59 0.91
C SER A 229 -11.46 20.75 0.37
N GLY A 230 -11.70 21.77 -0.48
CA GLY A 230 -13.01 22.03 -1.07
C GLY A 230 -13.99 22.78 -0.15
N VAL A 231 -13.63 23.05 1.12
CA VAL A 231 -14.48 23.83 2.03
C VAL A 231 -14.60 25.25 1.51
N GLY A 232 -15.82 25.77 1.40
CA GLY A 232 -16.11 27.09 0.83
C GLY A 232 -16.46 27.04 -0.66
N TYR A 233 -16.35 25.88 -1.31
CA TYR A 233 -16.85 25.70 -2.68
C TYR A 233 -18.37 25.59 -2.67
N VAL A 234 -19.04 26.56 -3.30
CA VAL A 234 -20.51 26.63 -3.40
C VAL A 234 -21.02 26.27 -4.79
N GLY A 235 -20.20 25.59 -5.61
CA GLY A 235 -20.51 25.32 -7.00
C GLY A 235 -20.38 26.54 -7.91
N PRO A 236 -20.58 26.36 -9.22
CA PRO A 236 -20.65 27.47 -10.16
C PRO A 236 -21.83 28.39 -9.81
N GLN A 237 -21.54 29.65 -9.53
CA GLN A 237 -22.55 30.68 -9.25
C GLN A 237 -23.03 31.32 -10.57
N ASN A 238 -24.33 31.62 -10.66
CA ASN A 238 -24.96 32.34 -11.78
C ASN A 238 -24.89 31.67 -13.17
N GLY A 239 -24.92 30.34 -13.27
CA GLY A 239 -24.97 29.65 -14.57
C GLY A 239 -23.68 29.75 -15.41
N THR A 240 -22.67 30.47 -14.93
CA THR A 240 -21.29 30.37 -15.41
C THR A 240 -20.75 29.01 -14.96
N ALA A 241 -20.76 28.04 -15.86
CA ALA A 241 -19.95 26.83 -15.71
C ALA A 241 -18.51 27.24 -15.34
N LEU A 242 -17.83 26.41 -14.54
CA LEU A 242 -16.37 26.51 -14.43
C LEU A 242 -15.83 26.64 -15.86
N ARG A 243 -15.08 27.72 -16.09
CA ARG A 243 -14.59 28.16 -17.39
C ARG A 243 -14.08 26.93 -18.16
N THR A 244 -14.59 26.65 -19.36
CA THR A 244 -14.36 25.38 -20.09
C THR A 244 -12.88 25.11 -20.39
N ASP A 245 -12.06 26.15 -20.39
CA ASP A 245 -10.60 26.15 -20.42
C ASP A 245 -9.98 25.53 -19.14
N LEU A 246 -10.58 25.75 -17.97
CA LEU A 246 -10.16 25.14 -16.71
C LEU A 246 -10.51 23.65 -16.63
N LEU A 247 -11.70 23.26 -17.10
CA LEU A 247 -12.04 21.83 -17.20
C LEU A 247 -11.18 21.12 -18.24
N SER A 248 -10.92 21.76 -19.39
CA SER A 248 -10.02 21.21 -20.41
C SER A 248 -8.59 21.05 -19.88
N GLY A 249 -8.08 22.01 -19.10
CA GLY A 249 -6.76 21.89 -18.47
C GLY A 249 -6.67 20.77 -17.43
N ILE A 250 -7.72 20.54 -16.65
CA ILE A 250 -7.80 19.46 -15.65
C ILE A 250 -7.97 18.10 -16.33
N LEU A 251 -8.83 17.99 -17.36
CA LEU A 251 -9.02 16.75 -18.12
C LEU A 251 -7.78 16.39 -18.96
N ASN A 252 -7.11 17.36 -19.58
CA ASN A 252 -5.92 17.12 -20.39
C ASN A 252 -4.67 16.81 -19.55
N ALA A 253 -4.71 17.06 -18.24
CA ALA A 253 -3.65 16.68 -17.31
C ALA A 253 -3.80 15.24 -16.77
N LEU A 254 -4.93 14.57 -17.04
CA LEU A 254 -5.11 13.15 -16.80
C LEU A 254 -4.51 12.38 -17.99
N PRO A 255 -3.48 11.54 -17.80
CA PRO A 255 -2.97 10.73 -18.89
C PRO A 255 -4.03 9.69 -19.26
N ILE A 256 -4.79 9.94 -20.31
CA ILE A 256 -5.58 8.91 -20.97
C ILE A 256 -4.55 8.04 -21.71
N LYS A 257 -4.21 6.89 -21.15
CA LYS A 257 -3.53 5.85 -21.91
C LYS A 257 -4.52 5.32 -22.94
N GLU A 258 -4.27 5.60 -24.22
CA GLU A 258 -4.78 4.79 -25.33
C GLU A 258 -4.26 3.35 -25.22
#